data_AF-A0A1Y2BSZ8-F1
#
_entry.id   AF-A0A1Y2BSZ8-F1
#
_cell.length_a   1.000
_cell.length_b   1.000
_cell.length_c   1.000
_cell.angle_alpha   90.00
_cell.angle_beta   90.00
_cell.angle_gamma   90.00
#
_symmetry.space_group_name_H-M   'P 1'
#
loop_
_entity.id
_entity.type
_entity.pdbx_description
1 polymer ?
#
loop_
_entity_poly.entity_id
_entity_poly.type
_entity_poly.pdbx_seq_one_letter_code
_entity_poly.pdbx_strand_id
1 'polypeptide(L)'
;MNYFLENKYYEIKIIIERNNLIGLKEYIKTNRINLRYYNETSKDILILAILKGAYICLIDFILKECQYESLNYKLGYIECGYEVKINMYEYIPLYISIAKENFELSDLLIKNNADINYNEGIIVKRLFSYGLLTNKKLNYMIKNGLEAKWLLDIFLYNDRVNDTLLNSIFNYTEINSYIINHTRISNDNII
;
A
#
# COMPACT_ATOMS: atom_id res chain seq x y z
N MET A 1 4.74 -23.77 14.88
CA MET A 1 5.94 -23.26 14.16
C MET A 1 7.16 -23.91 14.79
N ASN A 2 8.12 -24.42 14.01
CA ASN A 2 9.34 -25.03 14.54
C ASN A 2 10.22 -23.95 15.21
N TYR A 3 10.66 -24.16 16.45
CA TYR A 3 11.51 -23.24 17.22
C TYR A 3 12.75 -22.76 16.43
N PHE A 4 13.31 -23.63 15.59
CA PHE A 4 14.45 -23.28 14.73
C PHE A 4 14.12 -22.24 13.64
N LEU A 5 12.90 -22.29 13.08
CA LEU A 5 12.45 -21.32 12.07
C LEU A 5 12.15 -19.96 12.69
N GLU A 6 11.71 -19.97 13.94
CA GLU A 6 11.41 -18.78 14.72
C GLU A 6 12.67 -17.97 15.04
N ASN A 7 13.75 -18.63 15.50
CA ASN A 7 15.03 -17.94 15.72
C ASN A 7 15.60 -17.31 14.46
N LYS A 8 15.53 -18.00 13.30
CA LYS A 8 16.00 -17.46 12.02
C LYS A 8 15.22 -16.22 11.57
N TYR A 9 13.91 -16.21 11.80
CA TYR A 9 13.08 -15.04 11.51
C TYR A 9 13.48 -13.83 12.33
N TYR A 10 13.73 -14.01 13.63
CA TYR A 10 14.14 -12.90 14.51
C TYR A 10 15.47 -12.28 14.07
N GLU A 11 16.44 -13.09 13.66
CA GLU A 11 17.69 -12.58 13.11
C GLU A 11 17.47 -11.81 11.79
N ILE A 12 16.68 -12.36 10.86
CA ILE A 12 16.32 -11.64 9.63
C ILE A 12 15.65 -10.29 9.95
N LYS A 13 14.71 -10.28 10.89
CA LYS A 13 14.03 -9.05 11.34
C LYS A 13 15.03 -8.01 11.86
N ILE A 14 15.95 -8.40 12.74
CA ILE A 14 16.98 -7.50 13.28
C ILE A 14 17.87 -6.93 12.16
N ILE A 15 18.24 -7.77 11.19
CA ILE A 15 19.07 -7.33 10.05
C ILE A 15 18.31 -6.33 9.17
N ILE A 16 17.02 -6.57 8.90
CA ILE A 16 16.16 -5.65 8.13
C ILE A 16 15.96 -4.33 8.88
N GLU A 17 15.71 -4.37 10.19
CA GLU A 17 15.57 -3.17 11.03
C GLU A 17 16.84 -2.31 11.02
N ARG A 18 18.01 -2.93 10.88
CA ARG A 18 19.31 -2.24 10.74
C ARG A 18 19.63 -1.82 9.30
N ASN A 19 18.74 -2.05 8.34
CA ASN A 19 18.96 -1.73 6.92
C ASN A 19 20.21 -2.40 6.31
N ASN A 20 20.62 -3.56 6.83
CA ASN A 20 21.89 -4.17 6.47
C ASN A 20 21.74 -5.21 5.33
N LEU A 21 21.76 -4.75 4.08
CA LEU A 21 21.65 -5.62 2.90
C LEU A 21 22.79 -6.65 2.81
N ILE A 22 24.03 -6.25 3.11
CA ILE A 22 25.20 -7.15 3.04
C ILE A 22 25.04 -8.27 4.08
N GLY A 23 24.73 -7.89 5.33
CA GLY A 23 24.47 -8.84 6.40
C GLY A 23 23.31 -9.78 6.10
N LEU A 24 22.24 -9.30 5.45
CA LEU A 24 21.12 -10.14 5.06
C LEU A 24 21.55 -11.21 4.05
N LYS A 25 22.28 -10.82 3.00
CA LYS A 25 22.81 -11.73 1.98
C LYS A 25 23.72 -12.79 2.61
N GLU A 26 24.64 -12.37 3.47
CA GLU A 26 25.57 -13.27 4.16
C GLU A 26 24.84 -14.24 5.09
N TYR A 27 23.87 -13.75 5.86
CA TYR A 27 23.09 -14.56 6.79
C TYR A 27 22.27 -15.63 6.06
N ILE A 28 21.58 -15.25 4.97
CA ILE A 28 20.80 -16.18 4.14
C ILE A 28 21.69 -17.27 3.57
N LYS A 29 22.84 -16.89 2.99
CA LYS A 29 23.78 -17.82 2.38
C LYS A 29 24.35 -18.80 3.40
N THR A 30 24.87 -18.31 4.52
CA THR A 30 25.50 -19.12 5.57
C THR A 30 24.51 -20.11 6.19
N ASN A 31 23.26 -19.68 6.39
CA ASN A 31 22.24 -20.49 7.06
C ASN A 31 21.34 -21.27 6.09
N ARG A 32 21.63 -21.23 4.78
CA ARG A 32 20.88 -21.87 3.68
C ARG A 32 19.38 -21.57 3.79
N ILE A 33 19.04 -20.31 3.99
CA ILE A 33 17.67 -19.87 4.19
C ILE A 33 16.97 -19.72 2.85
N ASN A 34 15.77 -20.26 2.72
CA ASN A 34 14.86 -19.91 1.64
C ASN A 34 13.91 -18.83 2.16
N LEU A 35 14.06 -17.60 1.66
CA LEU A 35 13.26 -16.46 2.13
C LEU A 35 11.77 -16.59 1.79
N ARG A 36 11.40 -17.41 0.80
CA ARG A 36 10.00 -17.68 0.47
C ARG A 36 9.21 -18.22 1.67
N TYR A 37 9.83 -18.89 2.63
CA TYR A 37 9.14 -19.33 3.85
C TYR A 37 8.64 -18.20 4.75
N TYR A 38 9.11 -16.96 4.53
CA TYR A 38 8.77 -15.79 5.32
C TYR A 38 7.94 -14.77 4.53
N ASN A 39 7.28 -15.20 3.44
CA ASN A 39 6.31 -14.36 2.72
C ASN A 39 4.85 -14.72 3.08
N GLU A 40 4.63 -15.66 4.02
CA GLU A 40 3.30 -16.12 4.42
C GLU A 40 2.97 -15.65 5.84
N THR A 41 1.78 -15.05 6.02
CA THR A 41 1.19 -14.65 7.31
C THR A 41 1.86 -13.46 8.02
N SER A 42 1.92 -13.46 9.36
CA SER A 42 2.39 -12.35 10.20
C SER A 42 3.89 -12.10 10.14
N LYS A 43 4.63 -12.95 9.43
CA LYS A 43 6.09 -12.90 9.28
C LYS A 43 6.54 -12.37 7.92
N ASP A 44 5.65 -11.74 7.18
CA ASP A 44 5.95 -11.17 5.87
C ASP A 44 7.08 -10.14 5.94
N ILE A 45 8.26 -10.55 5.46
CA ILE A 45 9.48 -9.75 5.53
C ILE A 45 9.46 -8.54 4.58
N LEU A 46 8.67 -8.57 3.50
CA LEU A 46 8.49 -7.42 2.61
C LEU A 46 7.70 -6.34 3.34
N ILE A 47 6.55 -6.69 3.92
CA ILE A 47 5.75 -5.73 4.69
C ILE A 47 6.57 -5.18 5.87
N LEU A 48 7.29 -6.03 6.59
CA LEU A 48 8.19 -5.62 7.66
C LEU A 48 9.21 -4.58 7.16
N ALA A 49 9.91 -4.87 6.06
CA ALA A 49 10.91 -3.96 5.48
C ALA A 49 10.29 -2.60 5.10
N ILE A 50 9.12 -2.61 4.45
CA ILE A 50 8.39 -1.38 4.07
C ILE A 50 7.96 -0.59 5.33
N LEU A 51 7.49 -1.28 6.37
CA LEU A 51 7.06 -0.63 7.62
C LEU A 51 8.22 0.03 8.35
N LYS A 52 9.39 -0.64 8.40
CA LYS A 52 10.62 -0.13 9.01
C LYS A 52 11.38 0.88 8.13
N GLY A 53 10.84 1.21 6.95
CA GLY A 53 11.44 2.21 6.06
C GLY A 53 12.76 1.74 5.47
N ALA A 54 12.82 0.47 5.09
CA ALA A 54 14.03 -0.11 4.54
C ALA A 54 14.44 0.57 3.23
N TYR A 55 15.75 0.60 2.94
CA TYR A 55 16.28 1.14 1.70
C TYR A 55 15.75 0.37 0.48
N ILE A 56 15.56 1.09 -0.63
CA ILE A 56 14.96 0.54 -1.86
C ILE A 56 15.72 -0.68 -2.38
N CYS A 57 17.06 -0.70 -2.26
CA CYS A 57 17.90 -1.82 -2.68
C CYS A 57 17.69 -3.08 -1.82
N LEU A 58 17.34 -2.91 -0.55
CA LEU A 58 17.02 -4.03 0.34
C LEU A 58 15.64 -4.59 -0.01
N ILE A 59 14.66 -3.73 -0.27
CA ILE A 59 13.32 -4.14 -0.70
C ILE A 59 13.37 -4.85 -2.06
N ASP A 60 14.10 -4.30 -3.03
CA ASP A 60 14.34 -4.92 -4.35
C ASP A 60 14.99 -6.30 -4.22
N PHE A 61 15.94 -6.46 -3.30
CA PHE A 61 16.52 -7.76 -2.99
C PHE A 61 15.48 -8.74 -2.42
N ILE A 62 14.67 -8.32 -1.44
CA ILE A 62 13.61 -9.16 -0.86
C ILE A 62 12.61 -9.62 -1.94
N LEU A 63 12.17 -8.72 -2.82
CA LEU A 63 11.23 -9.04 -3.90
C LEU A 63 11.78 -10.15 -4.82
N LYS A 64 13.07 -10.08 -5.16
CA LYS A 64 13.75 -11.06 -6.02
C LYS A 64 13.93 -12.42 -5.35
N GLU A 65 14.31 -12.44 -4.07
CA GLU A 65 14.62 -13.68 -3.35
C GLU A 65 13.38 -14.40 -2.80
N CYS A 66 12.35 -13.66 -2.38
CA CYS A 66 11.13 -14.26 -1.82
C CYS A 66 10.20 -14.84 -2.88
N GLN A 67 10.29 -14.39 -4.14
CA GLN A 67 9.45 -14.86 -5.25
C GLN A 67 7.95 -14.82 -4.90
N TYR A 68 7.47 -13.66 -4.46
CA TYR A 68 6.05 -13.44 -4.19
C TYR A 68 5.22 -13.80 -5.42
N GLU A 69 4.16 -14.60 -5.23
CA GLU A 69 3.23 -14.93 -6.32
C GLU A 69 2.52 -13.68 -6.85
N SER A 70 2.21 -12.76 -5.95
CA SER A 70 1.60 -11.47 -6.25
C SER A 70 1.91 -10.46 -5.15
N LEU A 71 1.94 -9.17 -5.50
CA LEU A 71 2.01 -8.05 -4.55
C LEU A 71 0.62 -7.51 -4.19
N ASN A 72 -0.43 -8.13 -4.74
CA ASN A 72 -1.84 -7.77 -4.57
C ASN A 72 -2.47 -8.61 -3.47
N TYR A 73 -2.01 -8.39 -2.24
CA TYR A 73 -2.49 -9.10 -1.05
C TYR A 73 -2.67 -8.14 0.11
N LYS A 74 -3.37 -8.61 1.15
CA LYS A 74 -3.57 -7.86 2.40
C LYS A 74 -3.33 -8.76 3.60
N LEU A 75 -2.67 -8.24 4.62
CA LEU A 75 -2.49 -8.93 5.90
C LEU A 75 -3.20 -8.17 7.01
N GLY A 76 -3.90 -8.86 7.91
CA GLY A 76 -4.57 -8.23 9.06
C GLY A 76 -3.62 -7.94 10.23
N TYR A 77 -2.44 -8.57 10.24
CA TYR A 77 -1.48 -8.45 11.34
C TYR A 77 -0.06 -8.75 10.85
N ILE A 78 0.92 -8.02 11.39
CA ILE A 78 2.36 -8.22 11.19
C ILE A 78 3.06 -8.16 12.55
N GLU A 79 4.04 -9.05 12.74
CA GLU A 79 4.87 -9.10 13.94
C GLU A 79 5.99 -8.03 13.91
N CYS A 80 5.60 -6.75 13.86
CA CYS A 80 6.54 -5.60 13.77
C CYS A 80 6.80 -4.87 15.10
N GLY A 81 6.21 -5.33 16.21
CA GLY A 81 6.25 -4.66 17.52
C GLY A 81 5.33 -3.43 17.59
N TYR A 82 5.16 -2.86 18.79
CA TYR A 82 4.24 -1.74 19.07
C TYR A 82 4.65 -0.38 18.46
N GLU A 83 5.74 -0.33 17.69
CA GLU A 83 6.35 0.93 17.21
C GLU A 83 5.72 1.47 15.93
N VAL A 84 4.98 0.66 15.18
CA VAL A 84 4.35 1.11 13.93
C VAL A 84 3.09 1.89 14.26
N LYS A 85 3.23 3.21 14.41
CA LYS A 85 2.15 4.17 14.69
C LYS A 85 1.19 4.40 13.52
N ILE A 86 1.11 3.48 12.57
CA ILE A 86 0.12 3.59 11.51
C ILE A 86 -1.08 2.79 11.99
N ASN A 87 -2.21 3.47 12.22
CA ASN A 87 -3.48 2.83 12.55
C ASN A 87 -4.06 2.12 11.29
N MET A 88 -3.28 1.17 10.76
CA MET A 88 -3.61 0.36 9.60
C MET A 88 -4.09 -0.99 10.11
N TYR A 89 -5.39 -1.23 9.95
CA TYR A 89 -5.98 -2.54 10.23
C TYR A 89 -5.55 -3.60 9.21
N GLU A 90 -4.97 -3.17 8.08
CA GLU A 90 -4.59 -4.05 7.01
C GLU A 90 -3.33 -3.53 6.28
N TYR A 91 -2.42 -4.45 5.97
CA TYR A 91 -1.15 -4.18 5.33
C TYR A 91 -1.19 -4.64 3.88
N ILE A 92 -1.23 -3.68 2.96
CA ILE A 92 -1.09 -3.90 1.52
C ILE A 92 0.23 -3.20 1.11
N PRO A 93 1.18 -3.87 0.44
CA PRO A 93 2.49 -3.28 0.14
C PRO A 93 2.38 -1.89 -0.51
N LEU A 94 1.61 -1.80 -1.59
CA LEU A 94 1.45 -0.58 -2.38
C LEU A 94 0.72 0.54 -1.63
N TYR A 95 -0.30 0.19 -0.83
CA TYR A 95 -0.98 1.15 0.04
C TYR A 95 -0.03 1.78 1.05
N ILE A 96 0.82 0.98 1.72
CA ILE A 96 1.74 1.50 2.73
C ILE A 96 2.72 2.49 2.09
N SER A 97 3.29 2.18 0.92
CA SER A 97 4.21 3.07 0.22
C SER A 97 3.55 4.38 -0.21
N ILE A 98 2.31 4.34 -0.72
CA ILE A 98 1.56 5.54 -1.13
C ILE A 98 1.15 6.37 0.09
N ALA A 99 0.67 5.72 1.15
CA ALA A 99 0.27 6.39 2.39
C ALA A 99 1.43 7.18 3.02
N LYS A 100 2.64 6.63 2.94
CA LYS A 100 3.89 7.28 3.39
C LYS A 100 4.50 8.25 2.36
N GLU A 101 3.87 8.46 1.21
CA GLU A 101 4.40 9.27 0.09
C GLU A 101 5.78 8.80 -0.41
N ASN A 102 6.11 7.52 -0.23
CA ASN A 102 7.30 6.93 -0.81
C ASN A 102 6.99 6.46 -2.25
N PHE A 103 6.97 7.42 -3.17
CA PHE A 103 6.65 7.15 -4.57
C PHE A 103 7.73 6.35 -5.29
N GLU A 104 9.00 6.47 -4.91
CA GLU A 104 10.08 5.63 -5.45
C GLU A 104 9.83 4.14 -5.14
N LEU A 105 9.45 3.83 -3.90
CA LEU A 105 9.04 2.47 -3.54
C LEU A 105 7.74 2.05 -4.22
N SER A 106 6.78 2.96 -4.35
CA SER A 106 5.52 2.68 -5.05
C SER A 106 5.78 2.32 -6.51
N ASP A 107 6.67 3.04 -7.19
CA ASP A 107 7.10 2.75 -8.56
C ASP A 107 7.79 1.38 -8.66
N LEU A 108 8.65 1.03 -7.68
CA LEU A 108 9.26 -0.30 -7.62
C LEU A 108 8.20 -1.40 -7.48
N LEU A 109 7.20 -1.23 -6.62
CA LEU A 109 6.14 -2.21 -6.40
C LEU A 109 5.25 -2.36 -7.64
N ILE A 110 4.85 -1.24 -8.28
CA ILE A 110 4.06 -1.25 -9.52
C ILE A 110 4.85 -1.92 -10.66
N LYS A 111 6.15 -1.64 -10.78
CA LYS A 111 7.04 -2.31 -11.75
C LYS A 111 7.12 -3.82 -11.50
N ASN A 112 6.91 -4.27 -10.27
CA ASN A 112 6.78 -5.68 -9.90
C ASN A 112 5.33 -6.16 -9.86
N ASN A 113 4.45 -5.57 -10.68
CA ASN A 113 3.05 -5.95 -10.91
C ASN A 113 2.10 -5.74 -9.71
N ALA A 114 2.44 -4.85 -8.77
CA ALA A 114 1.44 -4.36 -7.81
C ALA A 114 0.38 -3.52 -8.54
N ASP A 115 -0.89 -3.82 -8.31
CA ASP A 115 -2.04 -3.21 -8.96
C ASP A 115 -2.57 -2.03 -8.12
N ILE A 116 -2.57 -0.84 -8.74
CA ILE A 116 -3.12 0.38 -8.12
C ILE A 116 -4.62 0.28 -7.87
N ASN A 117 -5.32 -0.55 -8.64
CA ASN A 117 -6.76 -0.80 -8.57
C ASN A 117 -7.13 -2.03 -7.72
N TYR A 118 -6.14 -2.63 -7.04
CA TYR A 118 -6.30 -3.87 -6.28
C TYR A 118 -7.58 -3.90 -5.42
N ASN A 119 -8.27 -5.04 -5.48
CA ASN A 119 -9.44 -5.36 -4.66
C ASN A 119 -10.49 -4.24 -4.68
N GLU A 120 -10.92 -3.89 -5.89
CA GLU A 120 -11.95 -2.87 -6.13
C GLU A 120 -11.58 -1.47 -5.63
N GLY A 121 -10.33 -1.06 -5.88
CA GLY A 121 -9.84 0.26 -5.50
C GLY A 121 -9.67 0.44 -3.98
N ILE A 122 -9.44 -0.65 -3.23
CA ILE A 122 -9.34 -0.59 -1.77
C ILE A 122 -8.24 0.36 -1.28
N ILE A 123 -7.20 0.57 -2.09
CA ILE A 123 -6.10 1.47 -1.78
C ILE A 123 -6.60 2.92 -1.68
N VAL A 124 -7.28 3.42 -2.72
CA VAL A 124 -7.82 4.80 -2.72
C VAL A 124 -8.93 4.97 -1.69
N LYS A 125 -9.80 3.96 -1.55
CA LYS A 125 -10.89 3.94 -0.57
C LYS A 125 -10.35 4.07 0.86
N ARG A 126 -9.28 3.33 1.22
CA ARG A 126 -8.66 3.43 2.55
C ARG A 126 -7.91 4.74 2.77
N LEU A 127 -7.18 5.24 1.77
CA LEU A 127 -6.55 6.55 1.87
C LEU A 127 -7.59 7.64 2.17
N PHE A 128 -8.76 7.58 1.52
CA PHE A 128 -9.86 8.49 1.79
C PHE A 128 -10.44 8.30 3.20
N SER A 129 -10.81 7.06 3.57
CA SER A 129 -11.49 6.79 4.86
C SER A 129 -10.65 7.17 6.08
N TYR A 130 -9.32 7.11 5.97
CA TYR A 130 -8.40 7.53 7.03
C TYR A 130 -7.93 8.98 6.93
N GLY A 131 -8.47 9.78 5.98
CA GLY A 131 -8.07 11.18 5.79
C GLY A 131 -6.62 11.34 5.30
N LEU A 132 -6.05 10.31 4.68
CA LEU A 132 -4.68 10.29 4.15
C LEU A 132 -4.59 10.65 2.67
N LEU A 133 -5.71 10.68 1.94
CA LEU A 133 -5.78 11.00 0.52
C LEU A 133 -5.54 12.50 0.30
N THR A 134 -4.36 12.84 -0.23
CA THR A 134 -3.99 14.20 -0.64
C THR A 134 -4.01 14.30 -2.16
N ASN A 135 -4.10 15.52 -2.71
CA ASN A 135 -4.03 15.76 -4.16
C ASN A 135 -2.74 15.18 -4.77
N LYS A 136 -1.62 15.26 -4.05
CA LYS A 136 -0.34 14.70 -4.48
C LYS A 136 -0.41 13.18 -4.65
N LYS A 137 -0.98 12.47 -3.67
CA LYS A 137 -1.19 11.02 -3.74
C LYS A 137 -2.19 10.67 -4.83
N LEU A 138 -3.32 11.38 -4.90
CA LEU A 138 -4.33 11.16 -5.92
C LEU A 138 -3.74 11.30 -7.33
N ASN A 139 -3.03 12.40 -7.62
CA ASN A 139 -2.35 12.63 -8.89
C ASN A 139 -1.33 11.52 -9.23
N TYR A 140 -0.59 11.04 -8.22
CA TYR A 140 0.32 9.92 -8.39
C TYR A 140 -0.43 8.64 -8.79
N MET A 141 -1.50 8.28 -8.09
CA MET A 141 -2.29 7.07 -8.36
C MET A 141 -2.93 7.13 -9.76
N ILE A 142 -3.47 8.28 -10.10
CA ILE A 142 -3.99 8.66 -11.41
C ILE A 142 -2.99 8.40 -12.53
N LYS A 143 -1.77 8.93 -12.39
CA LYS A 143 -0.70 8.77 -13.37
C LYS A 143 -0.33 7.29 -13.57
N ASN A 144 -0.54 6.47 -12.54
CA ASN A 144 -0.27 5.04 -12.53
C ASN A 144 -1.49 4.19 -12.85
N GLY A 145 -2.57 4.76 -13.40
CA GLY A 145 -3.71 4.01 -13.92
C GLY A 145 -4.85 3.77 -12.93
N LEU A 146 -4.99 4.60 -11.89
CA LEU A 146 -6.18 4.57 -11.03
C LEU A 146 -7.45 4.79 -11.85
N GLU A 147 -8.37 3.83 -11.80
CA GLU A 147 -9.65 3.91 -12.48
C GLU A 147 -10.60 4.90 -11.79
N ALA A 148 -11.20 5.79 -12.57
CA ALA A 148 -12.12 6.82 -12.08
C ALA A 148 -13.35 6.26 -11.34
N LYS A 149 -13.79 5.03 -11.66
CA LYS A 149 -14.95 4.39 -11.01
C LYS A 149 -14.76 4.23 -9.50
N TRP A 150 -13.53 4.01 -9.05
CA TRP A 150 -13.23 3.89 -7.61
C TRP A 150 -13.35 5.21 -6.87
N LEU A 151 -13.17 6.33 -7.59
CA LEU A 151 -13.43 7.67 -7.04
C LEU A 151 -14.93 7.91 -6.95
N LEU A 152 -15.70 7.54 -7.98
CA LEU A 152 -17.17 7.63 -7.96
C LEU A 152 -17.78 6.85 -6.80
N ASP A 153 -17.31 5.62 -6.55
CA ASP A 153 -17.72 4.84 -5.38
C ASP A 153 -17.49 5.60 -4.06
N ILE A 154 -16.35 6.29 -3.91
CA ILE A 154 -16.08 7.06 -2.70
C ILE A 154 -17.10 8.18 -2.53
N PHE A 155 -17.50 8.87 -3.61
CA PHE A 155 -18.49 9.95 -3.53
C PHE A 155 -19.90 9.45 -3.26
N LEU A 156 -20.34 8.42 -3.96
CA LEU A 156 -21.72 7.91 -3.86
C LEU A 156 -22.05 7.37 -2.46
N TYR A 157 -21.04 6.91 -1.72
CA TYR A 157 -21.23 6.31 -0.40
C TYR A 157 -20.77 7.21 0.76
N ASN A 158 -20.36 8.45 0.52
CA ASN A 158 -19.92 9.36 1.59
C ASN A 158 -20.59 10.74 1.51
N ASP A 159 -21.53 11.00 2.44
CA ASP A 159 -22.21 12.30 2.58
C ASP A 159 -21.27 13.48 2.96
N ARG A 160 -19.99 13.19 3.20
CA ARG A 160 -18.99 14.15 3.73
C ARG A 160 -17.91 14.55 2.75
N VAL A 161 -18.05 14.24 1.46
CA VAL A 161 -17.02 14.66 0.51
C VAL A 161 -17.04 16.18 0.34
N ASN A 162 -15.92 16.84 0.64
CA ASN A 162 -15.80 18.29 0.47
C ASN A 162 -15.62 18.68 -1.01
N ASP A 163 -16.09 19.87 -1.36
CA ASP A 163 -16.08 20.42 -2.72
C ASP A 163 -14.69 20.46 -3.36
N THR A 164 -13.61 20.61 -2.59
CA THR A 164 -12.23 20.68 -3.09
C THR A 164 -11.75 19.35 -3.68
N LEU A 165 -12.05 18.22 -3.01
CA LEU A 165 -11.71 16.89 -3.53
C LEU A 165 -12.57 16.54 -4.74
N LEU A 166 -13.86 16.90 -4.68
CA LEU A 166 -14.82 16.75 -5.78
C LEU A 166 -14.34 17.49 -7.04
N ASN A 167 -13.95 18.76 -6.90
CA ASN A 167 -13.44 19.59 -8.01
C ASN A 167 -12.12 19.05 -8.60
N SER A 168 -11.21 18.54 -7.75
CA SER A 168 -9.95 17.96 -8.22
C SER A 168 -10.19 16.73 -9.09
N ILE A 169 -11.25 15.97 -8.80
CA ILE A 169 -11.60 14.75 -9.54
C ILE A 169 -12.40 15.09 -10.81
N PHE A 170 -13.29 16.08 -10.80
CA PHE A 170 -13.97 16.53 -12.03
C PHE A 170 -13.00 17.08 -13.07
N ASN A 171 -11.99 17.84 -12.63
CA ASN A 171 -10.93 18.31 -13.52
C ASN A 171 -10.12 17.14 -14.10
N TYR A 172 -10.02 16.03 -13.38
CA TYR A 172 -9.24 14.88 -13.80
C TYR A 172 -10.00 13.94 -14.76
N THR A 173 -11.28 13.70 -14.53
CA THR A 173 -12.04 12.69 -15.28
C THR A 173 -12.58 13.19 -16.62
N GLU A 174 -12.30 14.44 -17.00
CA GLU A 174 -13.00 15.17 -18.09
C GLU A 174 -14.53 15.11 -17.96
N ILE A 175 -15.04 14.77 -16.77
CA ILE A 175 -16.46 14.84 -16.46
C ILE A 175 -16.77 16.32 -16.30
N ASN A 176 -17.15 16.89 -17.42
CA ASN A 176 -17.56 18.27 -17.60
C ASN A 176 -18.59 18.66 -16.52
N SER A 177 -18.54 19.92 -16.09
CA SER A 177 -19.43 20.58 -15.13
C SER A 177 -20.95 20.41 -15.36
N TYR A 178 -21.35 19.74 -16.43
CA TYR A 178 -22.71 19.40 -16.81
C TYR A 178 -23.40 18.40 -15.87
N ILE A 179 -22.65 17.45 -15.29
CA ILE A 179 -23.22 16.47 -14.32
C ILE A 179 -23.53 17.15 -12.98
N ILE A 180 -22.74 18.16 -12.58
CA ILE A 180 -22.89 18.91 -11.32
C ILE A 180 -24.25 19.61 -11.22
N ASN A 181 -24.75 20.16 -12.32
CA ASN A 181 -26.05 20.84 -12.31
C ASN A 181 -27.20 19.84 -12.14
N HIS A 182 -27.06 18.59 -12.60
CA HIS A 182 -28.15 17.61 -12.53
C HIS A 182 -28.18 16.82 -11.22
N THR A 183 -27.06 16.66 -10.51
CA THR A 183 -27.04 16.01 -9.19
C THR A 183 -27.35 16.97 -8.03
N ARG A 184 -27.12 18.28 -8.19
CA ARG A 184 -27.59 19.29 -7.24
C ARG A 184 -29.12 19.44 -7.27
N ILE A 185 -29.74 19.40 -8.45
CA ILE A 185 -31.21 19.55 -8.59
C ILE A 185 -31.99 18.37 -7.95
N SER A 186 -31.40 17.18 -7.81
CA SER A 186 -32.09 16.04 -7.19
C SER A 186 -32.13 16.09 -5.66
N ASN A 187 -31.21 16.81 -5.00
CA ASN A 187 -31.19 16.93 -3.53
C ASN A 187 -31.98 18.15 -3.00
N ASP A 188 -32.25 19.14 -3.85
CA ASP A 188 -33.09 20.30 -3.49
C ASP A 188 -34.60 20.06 -3.70
N ASN A 189 -35.00 18.86 -4.13
CA ASN A 189 -36.39 18.47 -4.37
C ASN A 189 -36.97 17.46 -3.36
N ILE A 190 -36.32 17.26 -2.22
CA ILE A 190 -36.91 16.54 -1.08
C ILE A 190 -37.28 17.59 -0.03
N ILE A 191 -38.49 18.13 -0.18
CA ILE A 191 -39.22 18.91 0.85
C ILE A 191 -39.69 17.95 1.94
#